data_AF-A0A377CGK9-F1
#
_entry.id   AF-A0A377CGK9-F1
#
_cell.length_a   1.000
_cell.length_b   1.000
_cell.length_c   1.000
_cell.angle_alpha   90.00
_cell.angle_beta   90.00
_cell.angle_gamma   90.00
#
_symmetry.space_group_name_H-M   'P 1'
#
loop_
_entity.id
_entity.type
_entity.pdbx_description
1 polymer ?
#
loop_
_entity_poly.entity_id
_entity_poly.type
_entity_poly.pdbx_seq_one_letter_code
_entity_poly.pdbx_strand_id
1 'polypeptide(L)'
;MTNLVGVYGTLLEDNNLSYSVQTGYAGGGDGNSGSTGYATLNYRGGYGNANIGYSHSDDIKQLYYGVSGGVLAHANGVTLGQPLNRYGGAC
;
A
#
# COMPACT_ATOMS: atom_id res chain seq x y z
N MET A 1 -3.33 26.34 -4.19
CA MET A 1 -2.89 25.51 -5.32
C MET A 1 -2.05 24.36 -4.78
N THR A 2 -2.50 23.13 -4.99
CA THR A 2 -1.76 21.92 -4.64
C THR A 2 -1.13 21.36 -5.90
N ASN A 3 0.20 21.29 -5.96
CA ASN A 3 0.91 20.64 -7.06
C ASN A 3 1.44 19.30 -6.56
N LEU A 4 1.23 18.22 -7.32
CA LEU A 4 1.71 16.89 -6.95
C LEU A 4 2.36 16.25 -8.17
N VAL A 5 3.52 15.65 -7.96
CA VAL A 5 4.26 14.87 -8.96
C VAL A 5 4.63 13.53 -8.36
N GLY A 6 4.52 12.46 -9.14
CA GLY A 6 4.80 11.13 -8.63
C GLY A 6 5.19 10.15 -9.72
N VAL A 7 5.90 9.11 -9.28
CA VAL A 7 6.30 7.97 -10.10
C VAL A 7 5.74 6.72 -9.44
N TYR A 8 5.21 5.82 -10.23
CA TYR A 8 4.74 4.52 -9.78
C TYR A 8 5.07 3.45 -10.81
N GLY A 9 5.17 2.21 -10.34
CA GLY A 9 5.46 1.08 -11.20
C GLY A 9 5.44 -0.25 -10.44
N THR A 10 5.85 -1.29 -11.13
CA THR A 10 6.04 -2.64 -10.58
C THR A 10 7.50 -3.06 -10.73
N LEU A 11 7.94 -3.92 -9.82
CA LEU A 11 9.27 -4.52 -9.73
C LEU A 11 9.10 -6.04 -9.58
N LEU A 12 10.22 -6.76 -9.70
CA LEU A 12 10.36 -8.22 -9.77
C LEU A 12 9.81 -8.83 -11.07
N GLU A 13 10.29 -10.02 -11.42
CA GLU A 13 9.89 -10.77 -12.61
C GLU A 13 8.37 -11.00 -12.68
N ASP A 14 7.76 -11.29 -11.53
CA ASP A 14 6.31 -11.50 -11.42
C ASP A 14 5.49 -10.21 -11.31
N ASN A 15 6.12 -9.03 -11.38
CA ASN A 15 5.47 -7.72 -11.14
C ASN A 15 4.71 -7.67 -9.82
N ASN A 16 5.15 -8.46 -8.85
CA ASN A 16 4.46 -8.68 -7.59
C ASN A 16 4.83 -7.64 -6.52
N LEU A 17 5.76 -6.73 -6.80
CA LEU A 17 6.10 -5.59 -5.96
C LEU A 17 5.69 -4.30 -6.66
N SER A 18 4.62 -3.67 -6.20
CA SER A 18 4.23 -2.33 -6.63
C SER A 18 4.91 -1.27 -5.77
N TYR A 19 5.42 -0.21 -6.39
CA TYR A 19 5.94 0.95 -5.69
C TYR A 19 5.28 2.22 -6.21
N SER A 20 5.09 3.20 -5.33
CA SER A 20 4.66 4.54 -5.72
C SER A 20 5.29 5.56 -4.79
N VAL A 21 5.93 6.56 -5.37
CA VAL A 21 6.49 7.71 -4.65
C VAL A 21 5.89 8.96 -5.26
N GLN A 22 5.31 9.79 -4.41
CA GLN A 22 4.66 11.02 -4.78
C GLN A 22 5.18 12.12 -3.86
N THR A 23 5.46 13.27 -4.44
CA THR A 23 5.85 14.47 -3.72
C THR A 23 5.04 15.63 -4.23
N GLY A 24 4.68 16.52 -3.33
CA GLY A 24 3.80 17.62 -3.64
C GLY A 24 4.05 18.81 -2.75
N TYR A 25 3.45 19.89 -3.17
CA TYR A 25 3.43 21.14 -2.45
C TYR A 25 1.98 21.59 -2.34
N ALA A 26 1.47 21.62 -1.11
CA ALA A 26 0.15 22.12 -0.80
C ALA A 26 0.30 23.54 -0.26
N GLY A 27 -0.11 24.55 -1.04
CA GLY A 27 -0.10 25.94 -0.59
C GLY A 27 -1.40 26.64 -0.97
N GLY A 28 -2.16 27.11 0.02
CA GLY A 28 -3.28 28.03 -0.22
C GLY A 28 -4.33 28.05 0.88
N GLY A 29 -4.74 29.25 1.27
CA GLY A 29 -5.89 29.51 2.15
C GLY A 29 -5.48 30.07 3.51
N ASP A 30 -4.81 29.24 4.32
CA ASP A 30 -4.75 29.44 5.78
C ASP A 30 -3.31 29.52 6.34
N GLY A 31 -2.34 29.98 5.55
CA GLY A 31 -0.96 30.23 6.01
C GLY A 31 -0.05 29.01 6.13
N ASN A 32 -0.60 27.79 6.16
CA ASN A 32 0.20 26.55 6.07
C ASN A 32 0.49 26.23 4.60
N SER A 33 1.68 26.62 4.15
CA SER A 33 2.23 26.15 2.88
C SER A 33 3.27 25.08 3.20
N GLY A 34 3.08 23.88 2.65
CA GLY A 34 3.84 22.72 3.09
C GLY A 34 4.17 21.73 2.00
N SER A 35 5.33 21.09 2.12
CA SER A 35 5.72 19.98 1.26
C SER A 35 5.18 18.67 1.81
N THR A 36 4.47 17.94 0.96
CA THR A 36 3.91 16.63 1.27
C THR A 36 4.67 15.56 0.50
N GLY A 37 5.10 14.51 1.17
CA GLY A 37 5.71 13.33 0.55
C GLY A 37 4.94 12.07 0.92
N TYR A 38 4.73 11.20 -0.06
CA TYR A 38 4.12 9.89 0.13
C TYR A 38 4.95 8.85 -0.60
N ALA A 39 5.27 7.75 0.07
CA ALA A 39 5.93 6.60 -0.53
C ALA A 39 5.21 5.34 -0.10
N THR A 40 4.96 4.43 -1.02
CA THR A 40 4.35 3.13 -0.76
C THR A 40 5.05 2.02 -1.49
N LEU A 41 5.09 0.87 -0.83
CA LEU A 41 5.57 -0.40 -1.31
C LEU A 41 4.51 -1.44 -1.00
N ASN A 42 4.10 -2.22 -1.99
CA ASN A 42 3.09 -3.25 -1.84
C ASN A 42 3.61 -4.52 -2.50
N TYR A 43 3.81 -5.56 -1.71
CA TYR A 43 4.32 -6.85 -2.15
C TYR A 43 3.21 -7.89 -2.07
N ARG A 44 2.99 -8.63 -3.16
CA ARG A 44 2.01 -9.71 -3.28
C ARG A 44 2.71 -11.05 -3.47
N GLY A 45 3.02 -11.73 -2.37
CA GLY A 45 3.58 -13.07 -2.41
C GLY A 45 2.49 -14.15 -2.57
N GLY A 46 2.91 -15.37 -2.92
CA GLY A 46 2.00 -16.51 -3.02
C GLY A 46 1.32 -16.89 -1.70
N TYR A 47 1.98 -16.59 -0.57
CA TYR A 47 1.51 -16.93 0.78
C TYR A 47 0.83 -15.78 1.53
N GLY A 48 0.77 -14.59 0.94
CA GLY A 48 0.26 -13.38 1.58
C GLY A 48 0.79 -12.10 0.94
N ASN A 49 0.26 -10.96 1.36
CA ASN A 49 0.68 -9.64 0.92
C ASN A 49 1.25 -8.84 2.09
N ALA A 50 2.23 -8.00 1.79
CA ALA A 50 2.78 -7.03 2.71
C ALA A 50 2.67 -5.64 2.10
N ASN A 51 2.36 -4.65 2.90
CA ASN A 51 2.27 -3.26 2.49
C ASN A 51 3.05 -2.39 3.48
N ILE A 52 3.82 -1.46 2.94
CA ILE A 52 4.55 -0.45 3.70
C ILE A 52 4.27 0.89 3.04
N GLY A 53 3.95 1.89 3.85
CA GLY A 53 3.70 3.25 3.41
C GLY A 53 4.39 4.22 4.34
N TYR A 54 4.86 5.33 3.80
CA TYR A 54 5.40 6.44 4.57
C TYR A 54 4.79 7.71 4.03
N SER A 55 4.24 8.51 4.92
CA SER A 55 3.67 9.81 4.61
C SER A 55 4.31 10.85 5.50
N HIS A 56 4.69 11.97 4.90
CA HIS A 56 5.18 13.13 5.61
C HIS A 56 4.52 14.38 5.05
N SER A 57 4.13 15.26 5.94
CA SER A 57 3.73 16.65 5.71
C SER A 57 4.40 17.50 6.77
N ASP A 58 4.51 18.82 6.59
CA ASP A 58 5.28 19.71 7.49
C ASP A 58 5.05 19.46 8.99
N ASP A 59 3.81 19.21 9.39
CA ASP A 59 3.45 18.96 10.78
C ASP A 59 3.33 17.47 11.16
N ILE A 60 3.22 16.57 10.18
CA ILE A 60 2.80 15.17 10.41
C ILE A 60 3.75 14.19 9.71
N LYS A 61 4.18 13.16 10.46
CA LYS A 61 4.93 12.01 9.93
C LYS A 61 4.20 10.74 10.32
N GLN A 62 3.85 9.93 9.33
CA GLN A 62 3.13 8.68 9.52
C GLN A 62 3.83 7.55 8.79
N LEU A 63 4.05 6.46 9.50
CA LEU A 63 4.53 5.22 8.94
C LEU A 63 3.40 4.19 8.99
N TYR A 64 3.11 3.60 7.85
CA TYR A 64 2.11 2.57 7.64
C TYR A 64 2.83 1.26 7.34
N TYR A 65 2.39 0.19 7.99
CA TYR A 65 2.85 -1.16 7.72
C TYR A 65 1.68 -2.11 7.92
N GLY A 66 1.60 -3.14 7.09
CA GLY A 66 0.52 -4.11 7.13
C GLY A 66 0.96 -5.40 6.48
N VAL A 67 0.47 -6.50 7.03
CA VAL A 67 0.60 -7.82 6.44
C VAL A 67 -0.79 -8.43 6.39
N SER A 68 -1.11 -9.08 5.29
CA SER A 68 -2.41 -9.71 5.06
C SER A 68 -2.20 -11.06 4.41
N GLY A 69 -2.96 -12.06 4.84
CA GLY A 69 -2.88 -13.40 4.30
C GLY A 69 -4.12 -14.19 4.72
N GLY A 70 -4.41 -15.24 3.98
CA GLY A 70 -5.43 -16.23 4.31
C GLY A 70 -4.76 -17.49 4.83
N VAL A 71 -5.38 -18.09 5.84
CA VAL A 71 -5.04 -19.44 6.31
C VAL A 71 -6.25 -20.32 6.01
N LEU A 72 -6.07 -21.38 5.24
CA LEU A 72 -7.09 -22.40 4.99
C LEU A 72 -6.69 -23.68 5.71
N ALA A 73 -7.48 -24.07 6.71
CA ALA A 73 -7.37 -25.38 7.34
C ALA A 73 -8.28 -26.37 6.61
N HIS A 74 -7.73 -27.51 6.19
CA HIS A 74 -8.47 -28.61 5.57
C HIS A 74 -8.05 -29.96 6.15
N ALA A 75 -8.83 -31.02 5.91
CA ALA A 75 -8.62 -32.34 6.53
C ALA A 75 -7.22 -32.96 6.30
N ASN A 76 -6.46 -32.48 5.30
CA ASN A 76 -5.10 -32.95 5.01
C ASN A 76 -3.99 -31.94 5.39
N GLY A 77 -4.29 -30.82 6.06
CA GLY A 77 -3.26 -29.86 6.51
C GLY A 77 -3.70 -28.40 6.55
N VAL A 78 -2.70 -27.50 6.56
CA VAL A 78 -2.88 -26.03 6.59
C VAL A 78 -2.19 -25.42 5.37
N THR A 79 -2.93 -24.63 4.58
CA THR A 79 -2.39 -23.87 3.43
C THR A 79 -2.39 -22.38 3.75
N LEU A 80 -1.26 -21.72 3.55
CA LEU A 80 -1.11 -20.26 3.64
C LEU A 80 -1.27 -19.66 2.23
N GLY A 81 -1.98 -18.54 2.09
CA GLY A 81 -2.27 -17.94 0.78
C GLY A 81 -2.69 -16.48 0.84
N GLN A 82 -3.00 -15.88 -0.31
CA GLN A 82 -3.55 -14.52 -0.38
C GLN A 82 -4.97 -14.44 0.25
N PRO A 83 -5.42 -13.26 0.74
CA PRO A 83 -6.73 -13.08 1.36
C PRO A 83 -7.84 -13.52 0.41
N LEU A 84 -8.73 -14.37 0.93
CA LEU A 84 -9.85 -14.95 0.18
C LEU A 84 -10.83 -13.85 -0.24
N ASN A 85 -10.99 -13.69 -1.56
CA ASN A 85 -11.99 -12.80 -2.12
C ASN A 85 -13.37 -13.48 -2.02
N ARG A 86 -14.12 -13.25 -0.93
CA ARG A 86 -15.51 -13.73 -0.81
C ARG A 86 -16.45 -12.85 -1.65
N TYR A 87 -16.44 -13.06 -2.96
CA TYR A 87 -17.59 -12.80 -3.83
C TYR A 87 -18.11 -14.14 -4.35
N GLY A 88 -18.91 -14.79 -3.52
CA GLY A 88 -19.64 -16.01 -3.85
C GLY A 88 -20.90 -16.03 -2.99
N GLY A 89 -21.92 -15.30 -3.43
CA GLY A 89 -23.25 -15.38 -2.84
C GLY A 89 -23.81 -16.78 -3.03
N ALA A 90 -24.14 -17.43 -1.92
CA ALA A 90 -25.01 -18.59 -1.91
C ALA A 90 -26.33 -18.13 -1.30
N CYS A 91 -27.31 -17.90 -2.17
CA CYS A 91 -28.73 -18.02 -1.83
C CYS A 91 -29.15 -19.44 -2.19
#